data_AF-A0A7M5UQZ9-F1
#
_entry.id   AF-A0A7M5UQZ9-F1
#
_cell.length_a   1.000
_cell.length_b   1.000
_cell.length_c   1.000
_cell.angle_alpha   90.00
_cell.angle_beta   90.00
_cell.angle_gamma   90.00
#
_symmetry.space_group_name_H-M   'P 1'
#
loop_
_entity.id
_entity.type
_entity.pdbx_description
1 polymer ?
#
loop_
_entity_poly.entity_id
_entity_poly.type
_entity_poly.pdbx_seq_one_letter_code
_entity_poly.pdbx_strand_id
1 'polypeptide(L)'
;MGNCLFSLGSWLIDTLGFGVKRSKVPTDDEDDDHIDRDEIVITKIEEMEAYCKPLIFLRFCGQTSSATDTDTNAEKGPQNTGSYLQMLDALIRTLPKDELKEGFCQTKAFQGLLWKIADRRHRDEESEQRCYRRLLRDSKRFEKVFLERAAKKAENQEEPYSEELHEQHAEYWGTRQQLLAGKVICDWLSEDDQPSMDPIYGVLLNPTAGRVGPGDSGFVHSLLYDNSGEWAHHSAVHDAFGYLFTFHQLGPGYNYMYRSFFDADNPLAGQISGIDFWKKYVAEVETKLKVIENFRSV
;
A
#
# COMPACT_ATOMS: atom_id res chain seq x y z
N MET A 1 11.48 -27.41 -14.14
CA MET A 1 10.02 -27.41 -13.94
C MET A 1 9.69 -26.50 -12.75
N GLY A 2 9.77 -25.18 -12.93
CA GLY A 2 9.69 -24.21 -11.81
C GLY A 2 8.86 -22.95 -12.07
N ASN A 3 8.07 -22.88 -13.15
CA ASN A 3 7.40 -21.62 -13.57
C ASN A 3 5.86 -21.64 -13.47
N CYS A 4 5.23 -22.71 -12.96
CA CYS A 4 3.75 -22.78 -12.91
C CYS A 4 3.10 -22.11 -11.69
N LEU A 5 3.83 -21.81 -10.61
CA LEU A 5 3.25 -21.20 -9.41
C LEU A 5 2.97 -19.69 -9.57
N PHE A 6 3.78 -18.99 -10.37
CA PHE A 6 3.63 -17.54 -10.59
C PHE A 6 2.42 -17.18 -11.47
N SER A 7 2.06 -18.04 -12.43
CA SER A 7 0.96 -17.78 -13.38
C SER A 7 -0.43 -17.87 -12.72
N LEU A 8 -0.65 -18.79 -11.77
CA LEU A 8 -1.94 -18.96 -11.10
C LEU A 8 -2.30 -17.78 -10.17
N GLY A 9 -1.31 -17.19 -9.49
CA GLY A 9 -1.51 -16.05 -8.60
C GLY A 9 -1.81 -14.74 -9.36
N SER A 10 -1.09 -14.48 -10.46
CA SER A 10 -1.30 -13.27 -11.27
C SER A 10 -2.62 -13.32 -12.04
N TRP A 11 -3.02 -14.52 -12.52
CA TRP A 11 -4.28 -14.68 -13.27
C TRP A 11 -5.52 -14.51 -12.38
N LEU A 12 -5.49 -14.96 -11.11
CA LEU A 12 -6.60 -14.76 -10.17
C LEU A 12 -6.82 -13.29 -9.81
N ILE A 13 -5.75 -12.49 -9.72
CA ILE A 13 -5.85 -11.08 -9.32
C ILE A 13 -6.31 -10.19 -10.48
N ASP A 14 -5.79 -10.42 -11.70
CA ASP A 14 -6.14 -9.60 -12.87
C ASP A 14 -7.50 -9.98 -13.49
N THR A 15 -8.01 -11.21 -13.28
CA THR A 15 -9.31 -11.65 -13.84
C THR A 15 -10.50 -11.34 -12.92
N LEU A 16 -10.28 -11.18 -11.61
CA LEU A 16 -11.40 -11.05 -10.66
C LEU A 16 -11.92 -9.64 -10.46
N GLY A 17 -11.34 -8.61 -11.09
CA GLY A 17 -11.92 -7.26 -11.16
C GLY A 17 -12.57 -6.85 -9.84
N PHE A 18 -11.84 -7.00 -8.72
CA PHE A 18 -12.35 -6.72 -7.38
C PHE A 18 -12.51 -5.20 -7.20
N GLY A 19 -13.50 -4.63 -7.87
CA GLY A 19 -14.06 -3.34 -7.52
C GLY A 19 -14.81 -3.53 -6.21
N VAL A 20 -14.13 -3.27 -5.10
CA VAL A 20 -14.81 -3.08 -3.82
C VAL A 20 -15.71 -1.86 -4.01
N LYS A 21 -17.02 -2.07 -4.00
CA LYS A 21 -17.97 -0.95 -3.97
C LYS A 21 -17.71 -0.18 -2.68
N ARG A 22 -17.26 1.06 -2.80
CA ARG A 22 -16.97 1.90 -1.65
C ARG A 22 -18.29 2.37 -1.04
N SER A 23 -18.61 1.93 0.17
CA SER A 23 -19.60 2.66 0.96
C SER A 23 -18.96 3.96 1.41
N LYS A 24 -19.50 5.12 0.98
CA LYS A 24 -19.24 6.37 1.70
C LYS A 24 -19.73 6.18 3.14
N VAL A 25 -18.98 6.68 4.11
CA VAL A 25 -19.43 6.70 5.51
C VAL A 25 -20.81 7.39 5.52
N PRO A 26 -21.88 6.73 6.01
CA PRO A 26 -23.20 7.36 6.06
C PRO A 26 -23.10 8.63 6.89
N THR A 27 -23.54 9.75 6.34
CA THR A 27 -23.85 10.94 7.14
C THR A 27 -25.15 10.65 7.89
N ASP A 28 -25.24 11.08 9.15
CA ASP A 28 -26.38 10.86 10.06
C ASP A 28 -27.64 11.62 9.60
N ASP A 29 -28.11 11.37 8.38
CA ASP A 29 -29.37 11.89 7.88
C ASP A 29 -30.49 10.88 8.17
N GLU A 30 -31.49 11.40 8.87
CA GLU A 30 -32.60 10.74 9.53
C GLU A 30 -33.55 10.04 8.54
N ASP A 31 -34.21 9.00 9.05
CA ASP A 31 -35.32 8.24 8.46
C ASP A 31 -34.99 7.13 7.44
N ASP A 32 -34.57 5.95 7.91
CA ASP A 32 -35.10 4.69 7.37
C ASP A 32 -34.83 3.46 8.27
N ASP A 33 -35.75 2.49 8.17
CA ASP A 33 -35.90 1.16 8.77
C ASP A 33 -34.81 0.59 9.71
N HIS A 34 -35.27 -0.14 10.75
CA HIS A 34 -34.49 -0.94 11.72
C HIS A 34 -33.58 -2.01 11.06
N ILE A 35 -32.58 -1.59 10.30
CA ILE A 35 -31.42 -2.44 10.01
C ILE A 35 -30.65 -2.53 11.32
N ASP A 36 -30.51 -3.75 11.81
CA ASP A 36 -29.78 -4.03 13.04
C ASP A 36 -28.34 -3.53 12.88
N ARG A 37 -27.89 -2.69 13.82
CA ARG A 37 -26.52 -2.16 13.81
C ARG A 37 -25.50 -3.29 13.77
N ASP A 38 -25.83 -4.44 14.35
CA ASP A 38 -24.98 -5.63 14.34
C ASP A 38 -24.82 -6.22 12.93
N GLU A 39 -25.89 -6.23 12.11
CA GLU A 39 -25.86 -6.75 10.73
C GLU A 39 -24.98 -5.88 9.82
N ILE A 40 -25.04 -4.55 9.99
CA ILE A 40 -24.19 -3.60 9.26
C ILE A 40 -22.71 -3.82 9.60
N VAL A 41 -22.40 -3.99 10.89
CA VAL A 41 -21.01 -4.22 11.34
C VAL A 41 -20.48 -5.55 10.82
N ILE A 42 -21.29 -6.62 10.86
CA ILE A 42 -20.91 -7.93 10.31
C ILE A 42 -20.60 -7.82 8.81
N THR A 43 -21.47 -7.16 8.04
CA THR A 43 -21.26 -6.99 6.59
C THR A 43 -19.95 -6.25 6.29
N LYS A 44 -19.68 -5.15 7.00
CA LYS A 44 -18.43 -4.38 6.84
C LYS A 44 -17.18 -5.19 7.20
N ILE A 45 -17.26 -6.03 8.23
CA ILE A 45 -16.19 -6.94 8.62
C ILE A 45 -15.93 -7.95 7.49
N GLU A 46 -16.97 -8.56 6.93
CA GLU A 46 -16.84 -9.54 5.84
C GLU A 46 -16.25 -8.93 4.57
N GLU A 47 -16.68 -7.73 4.20
CA GLU A 47 -16.11 -6.97 3.09
C GLU A 47 -14.62 -6.67 3.29
N MET A 48 -14.24 -6.24 4.51
CA MET A 48 -12.84 -5.95 4.80
C MET A 48 -11.99 -7.22 4.80
N GLU A 49 -12.50 -8.31 5.37
CA GLU A 49 -11.83 -9.61 5.30
C GLU A 49 -11.65 -10.05 3.84
N ALA A 50 -12.68 -9.89 3.00
CA ALA A 50 -12.62 -10.23 1.58
C ALA A 50 -11.58 -9.39 0.83
N TYR A 51 -11.45 -8.10 1.16
CA TYR A 51 -10.42 -7.23 0.60
C TYR A 51 -9.01 -7.61 1.08
N CYS A 52 -8.84 -7.90 2.37
CA CYS A 52 -7.53 -8.17 2.96
C CYS A 52 -6.96 -9.54 2.53
N LYS A 53 -7.78 -10.59 2.47
CA LYS A 53 -7.33 -11.96 2.15
C LYS A 53 -6.43 -12.06 0.91
N PRO A 54 -6.76 -11.51 -0.28
CA PRO A 54 -5.90 -11.62 -1.46
C PRO A 54 -4.55 -10.88 -1.31
N LEU A 55 -4.43 -9.91 -0.40
CA LEU A 55 -3.19 -9.14 -0.21
C LEU A 55 -2.01 -10.01 0.25
N ILE A 56 -2.25 -11.14 0.92
CA ILE A 56 -1.18 -12.04 1.39
C ILE A 56 -0.34 -12.61 0.24
N PHE A 57 -1.00 -12.84 -0.90
CA PHE A 57 -0.39 -13.42 -2.09
C PHE A 57 0.21 -12.37 -3.01
N LEU A 58 -0.03 -11.09 -2.73
CA LEU A 58 0.45 -10.01 -3.57
C LEU A 58 1.97 -9.92 -3.51
N ARG A 59 2.57 -9.78 -4.69
CA ARG A 59 3.99 -9.54 -4.93
C ARG A 59 4.10 -8.40 -5.93
N PHE A 60 5.15 -7.61 -5.80
CA PHE A 60 5.38 -6.46 -6.67
C PHE A 60 6.68 -6.65 -7.45
N CYS A 61 6.60 -6.55 -8.78
CA CYS A 61 7.80 -6.57 -9.62
C CYS A 61 8.74 -5.44 -9.20
N GLY A 62 10.03 -5.77 -9.05
CA GLY A 62 11.06 -4.81 -8.66
C GLY A 62 10.92 -4.30 -7.22
N GLN A 63 10.18 -4.98 -6.33
CA GLN A 63 10.26 -4.69 -4.90
C GLN A 63 11.69 -4.86 -4.41
N THR A 64 12.12 -4.05 -3.45
CA THR A 64 13.41 -4.27 -2.78
C THR A 64 13.23 -5.35 -1.73
N SER A 65 14.17 -6.27 -1.71
CA SER A 65 14.27 -7.26 -0.65
C SER A 65 14.70 -6.56 0.63
N SER A 66 14.07 -6.85 1.77
CA SER A 66 14.86 -6.85 3.00
C SER A 66 15.84 -8.03 2.92
N ALA A 67 16.88 -8.02 3.75
CA ALA A 67 18.07 -8.87 3.65
C ALA A 67 17.89 -10.41 3.48
N THR A 68 16.67 -10.93 3.47
CA THR A 68 16.33 -12.36 3.36
C THR A 68 15.50 -12.77 2.15
N ASP A 69 15.00 -11.84 1.32
CA ASP A 69 14.13 -12.20 0.17
C ASP A 69 14.94 -12.33 -1.12
N THR A 70 15.07 -13.55 -1.64
CA THR A 70 15.77 -13.84 -2.89
C THR A 70 14.84 -13.63 -4.08
N ASP A 71 14.42 -12.40 -4.35
CA ASP A 71 13.81 -12.12 -5.65
C ASP A 71 14.92 -12.25 -6.70
N THR A 72 14.82 -13.27 -7.53
CA THR A 72 15.89 -13.83 -8.38
C THR A 72 16.37 -12.90 -9.49
N ASN A 73 15.83 -11.69 -9.60
CA ASN A 73 16.40 -10.59 -10.39
C ASN A 73 17.50 -9.86 -9.61
N ALA A 74 18.40 -10.65 -9.02
CA ALA A 74 19.59 -10.19 -8.32
C ALA A 74 20.29 -9.10 -9.15
N GLU A 75 20.33 -7.94 -8.53
CA GLU A 75 20.71 -6.62 -9.00
C GLU A 75 21.75 -6.59 -10.12
N LYS A 76 21.33 -6.21 -11.33
CA LYS A 76 22.23 -5.55 -12.30
C LYS A 76 22.36 -4.07 -11.91
N GLY A 77 23.30 -3.77 -11.02
CA GLY A 77 23.78 -2.41 -10.72
C GLY A 77 23.47 -1.89 -9.32
N PRO A 78 24.10 -0.76 -8.92
CA PRO A 78 24.08 -0.24 -7.54
C PRO A 78 22.76 0.45 -7.13
N GLN A 79 21.80 0.60 -8.03
CA GLN A 79 20.53 1.28 -7.78
C GLN A 79 19.35 0.34 -8.05
N ASN A 80 18.41 0.31 -7.12
CA ASN A 80 17.18 -0.47 -7.19
C ASN A 80 15.94 0.45 -7.16
N THR A 81 14.74 -0.13 -7.24
CA THR A 81 13.48 0.64 -7.19
C THR A 81 13.39 1.53 -5.96
N GLY A 82 13.84 1.04 -4.79
CA GLY A 82 13.86 1.80 -3.55
C GLY A 82 14.70 3.08 -3.67
N SER A 83 15.91 2.97 -4.23
CA SER A 83 16.77 4.13 -4.48
C SER A 83 16.10 5.18 -5.37
N TYR A 84 15.42 4.74 -6.45
CA TYR A 84 14.73 5.68 -7.34
C TYR A 84 13.48 6.29 -6.70
N LEU A 85 12.76 5.56 -5.84
CA LEU A 85 11.64 6.11 -5.06
C LEU A 85 12.12 7.17 -4.07
N GLN A 86 13.22 6.92 -3.37
CA GLN A 86 13.84 7.90 -2.48
C GLN A 86 14.23 9.17 -3.26
N MET A 87 14.87 9.02 -4.42
CA MET A 87 15.21 10.17 -5.28
C MET A 87 13.97 10.92 -5.77
N LEU A 88 12.88 10.21 -6.05
CA LEU A 88 11.63 10.81 -6.51
C LEU A 88 10.94 11.59 -5.38
N ASP A 89 10.89 11.03 -4.17
CA ASP A 89 10.37 11.70 -2.98
C ASP A 89 11.19 12.96 -2.65
N ALA A 90 12.53 12.84 -2.63
CA ALA A 90 13.44 13.96 -2.42
C ALA A 90 13.26 15.05 -3.50
N LEU A 91 13.13 14.66 -4.76
CA LEU A 91 12.84 15.61 -5.85
C LEU A 91 11.56 16.38 -5.56
N ILE A 92 10.45 15.69 -5.25
CA ILE A 92 9.15 16.35 -5.01
C ILE A 92 9.22 17.31 -3.82
N ARG A 93 9.82 16.89 -2.70
CA ARG A 93 9.84 17.67 -1.45
C ARG A 93 10.79 18.86 -1.47
N THR A 94 11.78 18.85 -2.34
CA THR A 94 12.76 19.95 -2.47
C THR A 94 12.35 21.00 -3.50
N LEU A 95 11.30 20.74 -4.29
CA LEU A 95 10.81 21.72 -5.26
C LEU A 95 10.23 22.97 -4.56
N PRO A 96 10.47 24.16 -5.11
CA PRO A 96 9.77 25.37 -4.67
C PRO A 96 8.25 25.20 -4.75
N LYS A 97 7.52 25.82 -3.81
CA LYS A 97 6.05 25.74 -3.75
C LYS A 97 5.35 26.18 -5.05
N ASP A 98 5.94 27.12 -5.78
CA ASP A 98 5.40 27.59 -7.05
C ASP A 98 5.60 26.53 -8.16
N GLU A 99 6.75 25.85 -8.19
CA GLU A 99 7.02 24.77 -9.15
C GLU A 99 6.13 23.55 -8.91
N LEU A 100 5.78 23.25 -7.66
CA LEU A 100 4.83 22.18 -7.34
C LEU A 100 3.44 22.42 -7.95
N LYS A 101 3.01 23.69 -8.06
CA LYS A 101 1.71 24.06 -8.66
C LYS A 101 1.73 24.03 -10.18
N GLU A 102 2.89 24.20 -10.81
CA GLU A 102 3.05 24.18 -12.27
C GLU A 102 3.05 22.76 -12.87
N GLY A 103 3.08 21.73 -12.02
CA GLY A 103 2.97 20.33 -12.41
C GLY A 103 4.33 19.62 -12.44
N PHE A 104 4.82 19.23 -11.26
CA PHE A 104 6.12 18.57 -11.09
C PHE A 104 6.24 17.24 -11.86
N CYS A 105 5.11 16.57 -12.11
CA CYS A 105 5.04 15.34 -12.90
C CYS A 105 5.44 15.53 -14.37
N GLN A 106 5.49 16.78 -14.87
CA GLN A 106 5.91 17.10 -16.24
C GLN A 106 7.41 17.38 -16.36
N THR A 107 8.14 17.46 -15.25
CA THR A 107 9.57 17.75 -15.28
C THR A 107 10.35 16.58 -15.89
N LYS A 108 11.43 16.90 -16.63
CA LYS A 108 12.30 15.87 -17.21
C LYS A 108 12.96 14.98 -16.14
N ALA A 109 13.26 15.54 -14.97
CA ALA A 109 13.83 14.81 -13.85
C ALA A 109 12.86 13.74 -13.33
N PHE A 110 11.61 14.13 -13.07
CA PHE A 110 10.55 13.22 -12.62
C PHE A 110 10.29 12.10 -13.64
N GLN A 111 10.13 12.46 -14.92
CA GLN A 111 9.93 11.48 -15.99
C GLN A 111 11.12 10.53 -16.17
N GLY A 112 12.35 11.04 -16.04
CA GLY A 112 13.56 10.24 -16.07
C GLY A 112 13.60 9.19 -14.95
N LEU A 113 13.23 9.58 -13.72
CA LEU A 113 13.13 8.66 -12.58
C LEU A 113 12.00 7.63 -12.78
N LEU A 114 10.84 8.04 -13.30
CA LEU A 114 9.77 7.08 -13.64
C LEU A 114 10.20 6.06 -14.69
N TRP A 115 11.00 6.47 -15.66
CA TRP A 115 11.56 5.53 -16.65
C TRP A 115 12.47 4.51 -15.97
N LYS A 116 13.34 4.93 -15.04
CA LYS A 116 14.19 4.03 -14.25
C LYS A 116 13.39 3.08 -13.36
N ILE A 117 12.28 3.54 -12.80
CA ILE A 117 11.35 2.70 -12.05
C ILE A 117 10.67 1.69 -13.00
N ALA A 118 10.26 2.11 -14.19
CA ALA A 118 9.63 1.23 -15.18
C ALA A 118 10.57 0.11 -15.65
N ASP A 119 11.86 0.41 -15.89
CA ASP A 119 12.93 -0.57 -16.20
C ASP A 119 13.03 -1.69 -15.16
N ARG A 120 12.73 -1.38 -13.89
CA ARG A 120 12.81 -2.35 -12.79
C ARG A 120 11.50 -3.03 -12.44
N ARG A 121 10.36 -2.44 -12.80
CA ARG A 121 9.02 -2.90 -12.39
C ARG A 121 8.18 -3.49 -13.52
N HIS A 122 8.62 -3.42 -14.77
CA HIS A 122 7.85 -4.04 -15.85
C HIS A 122 7.72 -5.56 -15.62
N ARG A 123 6.53 -6.10 -15.85
CA ARG A 123 6.27 -7.55 -15.73
C ARG A 123 6.86 -8.28 -16.93
N ASP A 124 7.02 -9.60 -16.86
CA ASP A 124 7.51 -10.41 -18.00
C ASP A 124 6.62 -10.24 -19.26
N GLU A 125 5.32 -10.03 -19.06
CA GLU A 125 4.33 -9.82 -20.13
C GLU A 125 4.16 -8.34 -20.53
N GLU A 126 4.83 -7.42 -19.83
CA GLU A 126 4.72 -5.98 -20.03
C GLU A 126 6.07 -5.39 -20.49
N SER A 127 6.07 -4.64 -21.60
CA SER A 127 7.28 -3.91 -21.98
C SER A 127 7.56 -2.74 -21.02
N GLU A 128 8.82 -2.43 -20.80
CA GLU A 128 9.27 -1.22 -20.07
C GLU A 128 8.51 0.04 -20.51
N GLN A 129 8.39 0.26 -21.83
CA GLN A 129 7.66 1.39 -22.39
C GLN A 129 6.17 1.42 -22.01
N ARG A 130 5.52 0.26 -21.89
CA ARG A 130 4.12 0.14 -21.46
C ARG A 130 4.00 0.43 -19.97
N CYS A 131 4.90 -0.12 -19.15
CA CYS A 131 4.98 0.16 -17.71
C CYS A 131 5.19 1.66 -17.47
N TYR A 132 6.16 2.29 -18.16
CA TYR A 132 6.41 3.73 -18.08
C TYR A 132 5.16 4.57 -18.41
N ARG A 133 4.43 4.23 -19.49
CA ARG A 133 3.20 4.95 -19.84
C ARG A 133 2.11 4.80 -18.78
N ARG A 134 1.99 3.62 -18.16
CA ARG A 134 1.07 3.41 -17.02
C ARG A 134 1.47 4.31 -15.86
N LEU A 135 2.74 4.29 -15.46
CA LEU A 135 3.26 5.13 -14.38
C LEU A 135 3.01 6.61 -14.68
N LEU A 136 3.34 7.08 -15.88
CA LEU A 136 3.13 8.48 -16.28
C LEU A 136 1.65 8.89 -16.32
N ARG A 137 0.75 7.98 -16.68
CA ARG A 137 -0.70 8.24 -16.60
C ARG A 137 -1.14 8.42 -15.15
N ASP A 138 -0.70 7.52 -14.28
CA ASP A 138 -1.07 7.52 -12.87
C ASP A 138 -0.45 8.71 -12.10
N SER A 139 0.69 9.24 -12.56
CA SER A 139 1.37 10.38 -11.91
C SER A 139 0.53 11.66 -11.86
N LYS A 140 -0.35 11.87 -12.86
CA LYS A 140 -1.26 13.03 -12.88
C LYS A 140 -2.31 12.95 -11.77
N ARG A 141 -2.82 11.74 -11.50
CA ARG A 141 -3.77 11.51 -10.40
C ARG A 141 -3.06 11.66 -9.06
N PHE A 142 -1.86 11.10 -8.95
CA PHE A 142 -1.00 11.28 -7.80
C PHE A 142 -0.73 12.75 -7.48
N GLU A 143 -0.33 13.55 -8.47
CA GLU A 143 -0.05 14.98 -8.30
C GLU A 143 -1.24 15.73 -7.69
N LYS A 144 -2.45 15.47 -8.19
CA LYS A 144 -3.69 16.03 -7.63
C LYS A 144 -3.83 15.67 -6.15
N VAL A 145 -3.79 14.38 -5.81
CA VAL A 145 -3.96 13.90 -4.43
C VAL A 145 -2.85 14.43 -3.50
N PHE A 146 -1.62 14.49 -3.99
CA PHE A 146 -0.47 15.00 -3.24
C PHE A 146 -0.65 16.47 -2.88
N LEU A 147 -1.10 17.30 -3.83
CA LEU A 147 -1.37 18.72 -3.61
C LEU A 147 -2.59 18.95 -2.71
N GLU A 148 -3.66 18.17 -2.85
CA GLU A 148 -4.84 18.23 -1.99
C GLU A 148 -4.49 17.92 -0.52
N ARG A 149 -3.69 16.87 -0.29
CA ARG A 149 -3.18 16.54 1.04
C ARG A 149 -2.32 17.67 1.62
N ALA A 150 -1.41 18.23 0.82
CA ALA A 150 -0.55 19.32 1.24
C ALA A 150 -1.38 20.56 1.65
N ALA A 151 -2.46 20.86 0.92
CA ALA A 151 -3.38 21.94 1.26
C ALA A 151 -4.11 21.69 2.60
N LYS A 152 -4.61 20.47 2.83
CA LYS A 152 -5.28 20.10 4.09
C LYS A 152 -4.36 20.23 5.31
N LYS A 153 -3.10 19.83 5.17
CA LYS A 153 -2.09 20.05 6.22
C LYS A 153 -1.85 21.52 6.51
N ALA A 154 -1.72 22.34 5.45
CA ALA A 154 -1.53 23.78 5.61
C ALA A 154 -2.71 24.43 6.35
N GLU A 155 -3.95 24.00 6.08
CA GLU A 155 -5.16 24.44 6.79
C GLU A 155 -5.10 24.13 8.29
N ASN A 156 -4.56 22.96 8.65
CA ASN A 156 -4.33 22.53 10.02
C ASN A 156 -3.06 23.15 10.66
N GLN A 157 -2.40 24.10 10.00
CA GLN A 157 -1.14 24.71 10.44
C GLN A 157 0.02 23.69 10.58
N GLU A 158 -0.05 22.59 9.84
CA GLU A 158 1.01 21.59 9.73
C GLU A 158 1.91 21.86 8.51
N GLU A 159 3.17 21.44 8.61
CA GLU A 159 4.09 21.48 7.47
C GLU A 159 3.60 20.55 6.35
N PRO A 160 3.27 21.07 5.14
CA PRO A 160 2.58 20.30 4.10
C PRO A 160 3.32 19.05 3.60
N TYR A 161 4.65 19.02 3.75
CA TYR A 161 5.53 17.98 3.21
C TYR A 161 6.37 17.29 4.29
N SER A 162 5.92 17.30 5.55
CA SER A 162 6.69 16.83 6.71
C SER A 162 6.87 15.32 6.85
N GLU A 163 6.07 14.50 6.17
CA GLU A 163 6.18 13.04 6.27
C GLU A 163 7.29 12.54 5.35
N GLU A 164 8.51 12.55 5.85
CA GLU A 164 9.70 12.02 5.19
C GLU A 164 10.15 10.74 5.90
N LEU A 165 10.63 9.77 5.12
CA LEU A 165 11.29 8.61 5.71
C LEU A 165 12.72 9.02 6.08
N HIS A 166 13.04 8.99 7.37
CA HIS A 166 14.37 9.37 7.86
C HIS A 166 15.47 8.58 7.15
N GLU A 167 16.58 9.24 6.83
CA GLU A 167 17.74 8.65 6.13
C GLU A 167 18.26 7.34 6.76
N GLN A 168 18.05 7.13 8.06
CA GLN A 168 18.46 5.92 8.79
C GLN A 168 17.63 4.69 8.43
N HIS A 169 16.59 4.86 7.61
CA HIS A 169 15.69 3.82 7.15
C HIS A 169 15.62 3.74 5.63
N ALA A 170 16.69 4.17 4.94
CA ALA A 170 16.77 4.15 3.49
C ALA A 170 16.51 2.76 2.89
N GLU A 171 16.83 1.69 3.62
CA GLU A 171 16.59 0.30 3.24
C GLU A 171 15.11 -0.08 3.17
N TYR A 172 14.22 0.69 3.80
CA TYR A 172 12.78 0.42 3.79
C TYR A 172 12.10 0.87 2.48
N TRP A 173 12.75 1.76 1.71
CA TRP A 173 12.24 2.22 0.42
C TRP A 173 12.06 1.07 -0.57
N GLY A 174 10.86 0.99 -1.15
CA GLY A 174 10.49 0.00 -2.15
C GLY A 174 10.26 -1.41 -1.60
N THR A 175 10.29 -1.61 -0.27
CA THR A 175 10.07 -2.92 0.32
C THR A 175 8.67 -3.42 0.01
N ARG A 176 8.48 -4.75 0.05
CA ARG A 176 7.16 -5.36 -0.16
C ARG A 176 6.10 -4.76 0.77
N GLN A 177 6.45 -4.57 2.04
CA GLN A 177 5.55 -4.03 3.06
C GLN A 177 5.14 -2.58 2.77
N GLN A 178 6.11 -1.73 2.40
CA GLN A 178 5.84 -0.35 2.01
C GLN A 178 4.95 -0.29 0.75
N LEU A 179 5.28 -1.08 -0.27
CA LEU A 179 4.47 -1.19 -1.50
C LEU A 179 3.08 -1.77 -1.23
N LEU A 180 2.94 -2.66 -0.24
CA LEU A 180 1.64 -3.18 0.16
C LEU A 180 0.77 -2.10 0.78
N ALA A 181 1.32 -1.26 1.66
CA ALA A 181 0.63 -0.10 2.19
C ALA A 181 0.24 0.87 1.04
N GLY A 182 1.18 1.12 0.13
CA GLY A 182 0.93 1.93 -1.07
C GLY A 182 -0.18 1.38 -1.96
N LYS A 183 -0.28 0.05 -2.11
CA LYS A 183 -1.37 -0.60 -2.84
C LYS A 183 -2.72 -0.30 -2.20
N VAL A 184 -2.83 -0.43 -0.87
CA VAL A 184 -4.08 -0.13 -0.16
C VAL A 184 -4.46 1.33 -0.33
N ILE A 185 -3.50 2.26 -0.18
CA ILE A 185 -3.74 3.69 -0.40
C ILE A 185 -4.27 3.95 -1.82
N CYS A 186 -3.59 3.43 -2.84
CA CYS A 186 -3.98 3.63 -4.24
C CYS A 186 -5.33 2.99 -4.59
N ASP A 187 -5.61 1.80 -4.07
CA ASP A 187 -6.87 1.09 -4.28
C ASP A 187 -8.07 1.86 -3.75
N TRP A 188 -7.89 2.61 -2.66
CA TRP A 188 -8.95 3.37 -2.00
C TRP A 188 -9.02 4.83 -2.45
N LEU A 189 -8.01 5.34 -3.15
CA LEU A 189 -8.07 6.67 -3.78
C LEU A 189 -8.64 6.64 -5.20
N SER A 190 -8.63 5.49 -5.89
CA SER A 190 -8.97 5.43 -7.33
C SER A 190 -10.48 5.49 -7.59
N GLU A 191 -10.97 6.29 -8.52
CA GLU A 191 -12.42 6.33 -8.78
C GLU A 191 -12.97 4.98 -9.30
N ASP A 192 -14.25 4.67 -9.06
CA ASP A 192 -14.85 3.34 -9.35
C ASP A 192 -14.73 2.90 -10.83
N ASP A 193 -14.60 3.86 -11.75
CA ASP A 193 -14.46 3.65 -13.19
C ASP A 193 -12.99 3.63 -13.67
N GLN A 194 -12.04 3.80 -12.75
CA GLN A 194 -10.62 3.87 -13.07
C GLN A 194 -9.83 2.73 -12.44
N PRO A 195 -8.79 2.23 -13.14
CA PRO A 195 -7.87 1.28 -12.54
C PRO A 195 -7.11 1.92 -11.38
N SER A 196 -6.79 1.12 -10.37
CA SER A 196 -5.96 1.54 -9.24
C SER A 196 -4.65 2.19 -9.70
N MET A 197 -4.19 3.24 -9.02
CA MET A 197 -2.86 3.82 -9.25
C MET A 197 -1.77 2.80 -8.92
N ASP A 198 -0.61 2.91 -9.57
CA ASP A 198 0.55 2.10 -9.18
C ASP A 198 0.92 2.34 -7.70
N PRO A 199 1.18 1.28 -6.90
CA PRO A 199 1.50 1.37 -5.48
C PRO A 199 2.62 2.33 -5.12
N ILE A 200 3.56 2.61 -6.03
CA ILE A 200 4.63 3.59 -5.78
C ILE A 200 4.08 4.96 -5.39
N TYR A 201 2.90 5.33 -5.90
CA TYR A 201 2.29 6.61 -5.59
C TYR A 201 1.71 6.65 -4.19
N GLY A 202 1.15 5.53 -3.71
CA GLY A 202 0.76 5.40 -2.31
C GLY A 202 1.95 5.47 -1.36
N VAL A 203 3.10 4.91 -1.78
CA VAL A 203 4.37 5.03 -1.06
C VAL A 203 4.84 6.49 -0.96
N LEU A 204 4.81 7.25 -2.07
CA LEU A 204 5.18 8.67 -2.06
C LEU A 204 4.19 9.54 -1.25
N LEU A 205 2.93 9.11 -1.15
CA LEU A 205 1.93 9.78 -0.31
C LEU A 205 2.18 9.56 1.18
N ASN A 206 2.58 8.36 1.61
CA ASN A 206 2.92 8.06 2.99
C ASN A 206 4.19 7.18 3.07
N PRO A 207 5.40 7.78 3.01
CA PRO A 207 6.66 7.04 2.98
C PRO A 207 6.91 6.14 4.20
N THR A 208 6.31 6.49 5.34
CA THR A 208 6.47 5.76 6.60
C THR A 208 5.47 4.60 6.75
N ALA A 209 4.47 4.49 5.88
CA ALA A 209 3.40 3.51 6.03
C ALA A 209 3.92 2.08 6.01
N GLY A 210 3.33 1.27 6.88
CA GLY A 210 3.63 -0.15 7.00
C GLY A 210 4.85 -0.43 7.85
N ARG A 211 5.53 0.55 8.46
CA ARG A 211 6.64 0.23 9.36
C ARG A 211 6.10 -0.29 10.69
N VAL A 212 6.58 -1.46 11.12
CA VAL A 212 6.25 -1.96 12.46
C VAL A 212 7.00 -1.14 13.51
N GLY A 213 6.28 -0.62 14.50
CA GLY A 213 6.82 0.08 15.67
C GLY A 213 6.52 1.58 15.68
N PRO A 214 6.51 2.23 16.87
CA PRO A 214 6.28 3.66 16.98
C PRO A 214 7.49 4.46 16.47
N GLY A 215 7.29 5.29 15.45
CA GLY A 215 8.32 6.20 14.92
C GLY A 215 9.56 5.51 14.33
N ASP A 216 10.68 6.24 14.27
CA ASP A 216 11.99 5.76 13.80
C ASP A 216 12.70 4.81 14.79
N SER A 217 11.94 4.06 15.59
CA SER A 217 12.50 3.11 16.56
C SER A 217 13.00 1.84 15.85
N GLY A 218 14.17 1.95 15.22
CA GLY A 218 14.81 0.87 14.46
C GLY A 218 14.94 -0.46 15.20
N PHE A 219 15.02 -0.44 16.54
CA PHE A 219 15.03 -1.67 17.36
C PHE A 219 13.71 -2.44 17.32
N VAL A 220 12.57 -1.78 17.54
CA VAL A 220 11.25 -2.43 17.55
C VAL A 220 10.93 -2.94 16.15
N HIS A 221 11.25 -2.13 15.13
CA HIS A 221 11.15 -2.55 13.75
C HIS A 221 11.98 -3.82 13.51
N SER A 222 13.28 -3.82 13.82
CA SER A 222 14.14 -4.99 13.59
C SER A 222 13.68 -6.28 14.27
N LEU A 223 12.98 -6.18 15.41
CA LEU A 223 12.50 -7.34 16.17
C LEU A 223 11.19 -7.91 15.63
N LEU A 224 10.30 -7.05 15.14
CA LEU A 224 8.95 -7.43 14.70
C LEU A 224 8.78 -7.42 13.17
N TYR A 225 9.79 -6.93 12.46
CA TYR A 225 9.81 -6.90 11.01
C TYR A 225 9.83 -8.32 10.46
N ASP A 226 8.88 -8.58 9.59
CA ASP A 226 8.80 -9.77 8.77
C ASP A 226 8.44 -9.29 7.36
N ASN A 227 9.02 -9.90 6.31
CA ASN A 227 8.68 -9.59 4.93
C ASN A 227 7.25 -9.99 4.55
N SER A 228 6.73 -11.03 5.22
CA SER A 228 5.51 -11.72 4.82
C SER A 228 4.67 -12.26 5.98
N GLY A 229 5.08 -12.05 7.22
CA GLY A 229 4.33 -12.46 8.41
C GLY A 229 3.10 -11.62 8.68
N GLU A 230 2.41 -11.95 9.76
CA GLU A 230 1.20 -11.27 10.21
C GLU A 230 1.42 -9.78 10.47
N TRP A 231 2.57 -9.42 11.04
CA TRP A 231 2.92 -8.04 11.41
C TRP A 231 3.16 -7.19 10.18
N ALA A 232 3.72 -7.79 9.13
CA ALA A 232 3.97 -7.14 7.84
C ALA A 232 2.66 -6.66 7.21
N HIS A 233 1.71 -7.58 7.12
CA HIS A 233 0.40 -7.31 6.52
C HIS A 233 -0.46 -6.41 7.41
N HIS A 234 -0.42 -6.64 8.73
CA HIS A 234 -1.14 -5.80 9.68
C HIS A 234 -0.70 -4.35 9.59
N SER A 235 0.58 -4.05 9.79
CA SER A 235 1.10 -2.68 9.77
C SER A 235 0.84 -1.99 8.43
N ALA A 236 1.05 -2.69 7.31
CA ALA A 236 0.80 -2.13 5.98
C ALA A 236 -0.65 -1.68 5.79
N VAL A 237 -1.62 -2.53 6.15
CA VAL A 237 -3.05 -2.22 6.02
C VAL A 237 -3.51 -1.19 7.06
N HIS A 238 -3.06 -1.34 8.30
CA HIS A 238 -3.37 -0.45 9.42
C HIS A 238 -2.95 0.99 9.12
N ASP A 239 -1.69 1.20 8.73
CA ASP A 239 -1.16 2.55 8.47
C ASP A 239 -1.74 3.15 7.20
N ALA A 240 -1.99 2.34 6.17
CA ALA A 240 -2.65 2.77 4.95
C ALA A 240 -4.07 3.30 5.24
N PHE A 241 -4.86 2.58 6.02
CA PHE A 241 -6.20 3.04 6.37
C PHE A 241 -6.20 4.21 7.34
N GLY A 242 -5.27 4.27 8.30
CA GLY A 242 -5.06 5.46 9.13
C GLY A 242 -4.78 6.70 8.30
N TYR A 243 -3.91 6.59 7.29
CA TYR A 243 -3.63 7.66 6.33
C TYR A 243 -4.87 8.06 5.51
N LEU A 244 -5.57 7.08 4.94
CA LEU A 244 -6.77 7.31 4.13
C LEU A 244 -7.86 8.03 4.92
N PHE A 245 -8.08 7.63 6.17
CA PHE A 245 -9.08 8.25 7.04
C PHE A 245 -8.66 9.68 7.41
N THR A 246 -7.43 9.85 7.90
CA THR A 246 -6.90 11.15 8.34
C THR A 246 -6.92 12.19 7.21
N PHE A 247 -6.36 11.87 6.05
CA PHE A 247 -6.18 12.86 4.99
C PHE A 247 -7.34 12.91 4.00
N HIS A 248 -8.00 11.78 3.73
CA HIS A 248 -8.98 11.68 2.65
C HIS A 248 -10.41 11.39 3.14
N GLN A 249 -10.60 11.11 4.44
CA GLN A 249 -11.90 10.69 5.01
C GLN A 249 -12.43 9.43 4.31
N LEU A 250 -11.52 8.52 3.98
CA LEU A 250 -11.81 7.28 3.25
C LEU A 250 -11.49 6.04 4.09
N GLY A 251 -12.31 5.02 3.91
CA GLY A 251 -12.12 3.73 4.54
C GLY A 251 -12.39 3.72 6.05
N PRO A 252 -12.05 2.61 6.72
CA PRO A 252 -12.37 2.36 8.12
C PRO A 252 -11.40 2.99 9.14
N GLY A 253 -10.36 3.70 8.68
CA GLY A 253 -9.28 4.17 9.54
C GLY A 253 -8.46 3.04 10.18
N TYR A 254 -7.77 3.35 11.26
CA TYR A 254 -6.95 2.39 12.01
C TYR A 254 -7.76 1.20 12.53
N ASN A 255 -9.06 1.40 12.80
CA ASN A 255 -10.01 0.33 13.16
C ASN A 255 -10.49 -0.47 11.94
N TYR A 256 -9.58 -0.90 11.05
CA TYR A 256 -9.97 -1.47 9.77
C TYR A 256 -10.79 -2.75 9.88
N MET A 257 -10.63 -3.51 10.98
CA MET A 257 -11.42 -4.70 11.26
C MET A 257 -12.75 -4.42 12.01
N TYR A 258 -13.11 -3.16 12.26
CA TYR A 258 -14.34 -2.75 12.98
C TYR A 258 -14.56 -3.46 14.32
N ARG A 259 -13.47 -3.79 15.03
CA ARG A 259 -13.48 -4.59 16.27
C ARG A 259 -12.75 -3.92 17.43
N SER A 260 -12.29 -2.68 17.24
CA SER A 260 -11.65 -1.91 18.29
C SER A 260 -12.67 -1.10 19.10
N PHE A 261 -12.33 -0.90 20.38
CA PHE A 261 -13.00 0.06 21.26
C PHE A 261 -12.52 1.51 21.04
N PHE A 262 -11.39 1.69 20.35
CA PHE A 262 -10.87 3.01 20.02
C PHE A 262 -11.46 3.51 18.70
N ASP A 263 -11.54 4.83 18.58
CA ASP A 263 -12.00 5.52 17.38
C ASP A 263 -11.08 5.26 16.17
N ALA A 264 -11.63 5.39 14.97
CA ALA A 264 -10.96 5.05 13.72
C ALA A 264 -9.73 5.93 13.40
N ASP A 265 -9.62 7.12 14.01
CA ASP A 265 -8.48 8.02 13.89
C ASP A 265 -7.37 7.75 14.91
N ASN A 266 -7.60 6.85 15.87
CA ASN A 266 -6.62 6.51 16.89
C ASN A 266 -5.65 5.43 16.37
N PRO A 267 -4.32 5.68 16.32
CA PRO A 267 -3.34 4.69 15.87
C PRO A 267 -3.25 3.40 16.71
N LEU A 268 -3.87 3.38 17.90
CA LEU A 268 -4.00 2.17 18.73
C LEU A 268 -5.26 1.36 18.38
N ALA A 269 -6.17 1.93 17.59
CA ALA A 269 -7.35 1.22 17.12
C ALA A 269 -6.96 0.10 16.15
N GLY A 270 -7.68 -1.00 16.19
CA GLY A 270 -7.50 -2.11 15.27
C GLY A 270 -6.22 -2.93 15.43
N GLN A 271 -5.28 -2.55 16.33
CA GLN A 271 -4.04 -3.29 16.62
C GLN A 271 -4.33 -4.76 16.92
N ILE A 272 -5.05 -5.04 18.02
CA ILE A 272 -5.34 -6.42 18.47
C ILE A 272 -6.11 -7.19 17.40
N SER A 273 -7.25 -6.64 16.95
CA SER A 273 -8.12 -7.33 15.99
C SER A 273 -7.46 -7.57 14.63
N GLY A 274 -6.62 -6.63 14.19
CA GLY A 274 -5.90 -6.72 12.94
C GLY A 274 -4.80 -7.78 12.98
N ILE A 275 -4.00 -7.79 14.05
CA ILE A 275 -2.98 -8.82 14.29
C ILE A 275 -3.65 -10.20 14.38
N ASP A 276 -4.74 -10.33 15.13
CA ASP A 276 -5.45 -11.60 15.30
C ASP A 276 -6.00 -12.13 13.97
N PHE A 277 -6.55 -11.26 13.14
CA PHE A 277 -6.99 -11.60 11.78
C PHE A 277 -5.83 -12.16 10.94
N TRP A 278 -4.71 -11.43 10.87
CA TRP A 278 -3.57 -11.84 10.05
C TRP A 278 -2.91 -13.11 10.57
N LYS A 279 -2.75 -13.28 11.89
CA LYS A 279 -2.26 -14.53 12.50
C LYS A 279 -3.10 -15.73 12.08
N LYS A 280 -4.43 -15.62 12.24
CA LYS A 280 -5.36 -16.68 11.86
C LYS A 280 -5.24 -17.02 10.37
N TYR A 281 -5.22 -15.99 9.51
CA TYR A 281 -5.24 -16.20 8.07
C TYR A 281 -3.90 -16.70 7.51
N VAL A 282 -2.77 -16.18 8.00
CA VAL A 282 -1.42 -16.69 7.64
C VAL A 282 -1.32 -18.18 7.99
N ALA A 283 -1.71 -18.57 9.21
CA ALA A 283 -1.70 -19.97 9.63
C ALA A 283 -2.60 -20.88 8.76
N GLU A 284 -3.77 -20.38 8.35
CA GLU A 284 -4.67 -21.08 7.44
C GLU A 284 -4.02 -21.30 6.06
N VAL A 285 -3.38 -20.28 5.51
CA VAL A 285 -2.69 -20.35 4.21
C VAL A 285 -1.52 -21.32 4.26
N GLU A 286 -0.69 -21.27 5.30
CA GLU A 286 0.43 -22.20 5.48
C GLU A 286 -0.05 -23.66 5.55
N THR A 287 -1.14 -23.91 6.27
CA THR A 287 -1.74 -25.24 6.38
C THR A 287 -2.18 -25.75 5.01
N LYS A 288 -2.86 -24.91 4.22
CA LYS A 288 -3.31 -25.25 2.86
C LYS A 288 -2.14 -25.52 1.91
N LEU A 289 -1.07 -24.73 1.97
CA LEU A 289 0.12 -24.92 1.14
C LEU A 289 0.82 -26.25 1.44
N LYS A 290 1.00 -26.60 2.72
CA LYS A 290 1.57 -27.89 3.14
C LYS A 290 0.78 -29.09 2.62
N VAL A 291 -0.56 -29.00 2.63
CA VAL A 291 -1.42 -30.05 2.08
C VAL A 291 -1.18 -30.21 0.57
N ILE A 292 -1.12 -29.10 -0.18
CA ILE A 292 -0.88 -29.14 -1.63
C ILE A 292 0.51 -29.72 -1.96
N GLU A 293 1.54 -29.38 -1.19
CA GLU A 293 2.89 -29.91 -1.36
C GLU A 293 2.95 -31.42 -1.13
N ASN A 294 2.28 -31.91 -0.08
CA ASN A 294 2.18 -33.35 0.20
C ASN A 294 1.53 -34.12 -0.96
N PHE A 295 0.47 -33.57 -1.57
CA PHE A 295 -0.18 -34.18 -2.74
C PHE A 295 0.71 -34.20 -3.99
N ARG A 296 1.66 -33.26 -4.15
CA ARG A 296 2.57 -33.22 -5.30
C ARG A 296 3.77 -34.17 -5.17
N SER A 297 4.07 -34.60 -3.95
CA SER A 297 5.20 -35.52 -3.66
C SER A 297 4.85 -37.01 -3.81
N VAL A 298 3.58 -37.33 -4.06
CA VAL A 298 3.05 -38.68 -4.30
C VAL A 298 2.88 -38.91 -5.80
#